data_AF-A0A9D5P340-F1
#
_entry.id   AF-A0A9D5P340-F1
#
_cell.length_a   1.000
_cell.length_b   1.000
_cell.length_c   1.000
_cell.angle_alpha   90.00
_cell.angle_beta   90.00
_cell.angle_gamma   90.00
#
_symmetry.space_group_name_H-M   'P 1'
#
loop_
_entity.id
_entity.type
_entity.pdbx_description
1 polymer ?
#
loop_
_entity_poly.entity_id
_entity_poly.type
_entity_poly.pdbx_seq_one_letter_code
_entity_poly.pdbx_strand_id
1 'polypeptide(L)'
;MKIKWFESFPENPTNPARTDMQNGVIEINRQAYNLLPSHTKQFVIHHEMGHFVLKTLDECKADDYALSQMALKTKYSLRNHIDSVYLLARDDVKRKYHALMSVLTVMANLGDKEAIKLLQNR
;
A
#
# COMPACT_ATOMS: atom_id res chain seq x y z
N MET A 1 -4.51 10.73 -13.31
CA MET A 1 -5.43 10.11 -12.34
C MET A 1 -6.35 11.18 -11.78
N LYS A 2 -7.64 10.87 -11.56
CA LYS A 2 -8.56 11.72 -10.80
C LYS A 2 -8.91 11.05 -9.47
N ILE A 3 -9.26 11.83 -8.46
CA ILE A 3 -9.78 11.32 -7.19
C ILE A 3 -11.24 11.75 -7.06
N LYS A 4 -12.12 10.79 -6.78
CA LYS A 4 -13.55 11.00 -6.54
C LYS A 4 -13.89 10.55 -5.12
N TRP A 5 -14.60 11.40 -4.38
CA TRP A 5 -14.99 11.12 -3.00
C TRP A 5 -16.43 10.65 -2.93
N PHE A 6 -16.65 9.61 -2.15
CA PHE A 6 -17.96 9.11 -1.76
C PHE A 6 -18.09 9.20 -0.25
N GLU A 7 -19.30 9.37 0.25
CA GLU A 7 -19.53 9.38 1.69
C GLU A 7 -19.17 8.02 2.31
N SER A 8 -19.65 6.95 1.70
CA SER A 8 -19.30 5.56 2.02
C SER A 8 -19.44 4.66 0.78
N PHE A 9 -18.92 3.43 0.86
CA PHE A 9 -19.21 2.35 -0.07
C PHE A 9 -20.23 1.40 0.58
N PRO A 10 -21.53 1.45 0.22
CA PRO A 10 -22.57 0.67 0.90
C PRO A 10 -22.30 -0.84 0.92
N GLU A 11 -21.74 -1.38 -0.15
CA GLU A 11 -21.42 -2.79 -0.32
C GLU A 11 -20.14 -3.22 0.41
N ASN A 12 -19.27 -2.27 0.75
CA ASN A 12 -18.01 -2.56 1.44
C ASN A 12 -17.55 -1.33 2.26
N PRO A 13 -18.25 -1.03 3.37
CA PRO A 13 -18.08 0.24 4.09
C PRO A 13 -16.73 0.38 4.78
N THR A 14 -15.99 -0.71 4.96
CA THR A 14 -14.66 -0.72 5.58
C THR A 14 -13.54 -0.52 4.56
N ASN A 15 -13.80 -0.68 3.26
CA ASN A 15 -12.80 -0.48 2.24
C ASN A 15 -12.55 1.03 2.02
N PRO A 16 -11.33 1.54 2.26
CA PRO A 16 -11.05 2.97 2.22
C PRO A 16 -11.00 3.55 0.80
N ALA A 17 -10.68 2.74 -0.22
CA ALA A 17 -10.59 3.19 -1.59
C ALA A 17 -10.79 2.03 -2.58
N ARG A 18 -11.00 2.38 -3.86
CA ARG A 18 -10.93 1.44 -4.98
C ARG A 18 -10.56 2.20 -6.25
N THR A 19 -10.10 1.48 -7.26
CA THR A 19 -9.69 2.08 -8.54
C THR A 19 -10.58 1.63 -9.69
N ASP A 20 -11.15 2.60 -10.39
CA ASP A 20 -11.64 2.41 -11.76
C ASP A 20 -10.43 2.46 -12.71
N MET A 21 -9.90 1.27 -13.02
CA MET A 21 -8.72 1.14 -13.87
C MET A 21 -8.96 1.54 -15.33
N GLN A 22 -10.22 1.53 -15.79
CA GLN A 22 -10.59 1.89 -17.16
C GLN A 22 -10.54 3.41 -17.33
N ASN A 23 -11.11 4.14 -16.37
CA ASN A 23 -11.21 5.60 -16.44
C ASN A 23 -10.08 6.34 -15.70
N GLY A 24 -9.23 5.61 -14.96
CA GLY A 24 -8.13 6.20 -14.20
C GLY A 24 -8.61 7.09 -13.05
N VAL A 25 -9.64 6.61 -12.34
CA VAL A 25 -10.26 7.28 -11.21
C VAL A 25 -10.03 6.45 -9.95
N ILE A 26 -9.49 7.08 -8.91
CA ILE A 26 -9.48 6.52 -7.56
C ILE A 26 -10.73 7.01 -6.86
N GLU A 27 -11.55 6.09 -6.41
CA GLU A 27 -12.74 6.35 -5.61
C GLU A 27 -12.37 6.18 -4.13
N ILE A 28 -12.70 7.17 -3.31
CA ILE A 28 -12.39 7.17 -1.87
C ILE A 28 -13.67 7.10 -1.05
N ASN A 29 -13.70 6.16 -0.11
CA ASN A 29 -14.70 6.10 0.95
C ASN A 29 -14.29 7.07 2.06
N ARG A 30 -14.93 8.23 2.14
CA ARG A 30 -14.58 9.30 3.08
C ARG A 30 -14.60 8.82 4.52
N GLN A 31 -15.61 8.06 4.92
CA GLN A 31 -15.75 7.56 6.30
C GLN A 31 -14.59 6.64 6.68
N ALA A 32 -14.34 5.59 5.91
CA ALA A 32 -13.25 4.66 6.20
C ALA A 32 -11.86 5.31 6.06
N TYR A 33 -11.66 6.09 4.99
CA TYR A 33 -10.38 6.74 4.73
C TYR A 33 -10.00 7.73 5.83
N ASN A 34 -10.95 8.51 6.35
CA ASN A 34 -10.65 9.52 7.36
C ASN A 34 -10.16 8.93 8.70
N LEU A 35 -10.55 7.70 9.03
CA LEU A 35 -10.11 6.96 10.21
C LEU A 35 -8.64 6.50 10.11
N LEU A 36 -8.06 6.50 8.91
CA LEU A 36 -6.70 6.04 8.70
C LEU A 36 -5.65 7.06 9.16
N PRO A 37 -4.50 6.60 9.70
CA PRO A 37 -3.32 7.42 9.89
C PRO A 37 -2.85 8.08 8.58
N SER A 38 -2.17 9.22 8.68
CA SER A 38 -1.70 9.97 7.51
C SER A 38 -0.79 9.17 6.57
N HIS A 39 0.06 8.31 7.12
CA HIS A 39 0.94 7.44 6.33
C HIS A 39 0.15 6.35 5.60
N THR A 40 -0.84 5.73 6.25
CA THR A 40 -1.71 4.73 5.61
C THR A 40 -2.58 5.35 4.53
N LYS A 41 -3.05 6.58 4.71
CA LYS A 41 -3.75 7.35 3.68
C LYS A 41 -2.91 7.45 2.40
N GLN A 42 -1.63 7.82 2.52
CA GLN A 42 -0.71 7.88 1.37
C GLN A 42 -0.50 6.51 0.74
N PHE A 43 -0.34 5.46 1.56
CA PHE A 43 -0.22 4.09 1.07
C PHE A 43 -1.43 3.69 0.23
N VAL A 44 -2.65 3.90 0.73
CA VAL A 44 -3.89 3.59 0.02
C VAL A 44 -3.91 4.27 -1.36
N ILE A 45 -3.61 5.57 -1.42
CA ILE A 45 -3.58 6.27 -2.71
C ILE A 45 -2.56 5.65 -3.66
N HIS A 46 -1.34 5.38 -3.20
CA HIS A 46 -0.33 4.79 -4.08
C HIS A 46 -0.64 3.34 -4.46
N HIS A 47 -1.29 2.57 -3.59
CA HIS A 47 -1.75 1.21 -3.87
C HIS A 47 -2.78 1.22 -5.01
N GLU A 48 -3.79 2.08 -4.89
CA GLU A 48 -4.78 2.31 -5.95
C GLU A 48 -4.13 2.80 -7.26
N MET A 49 -3.11 3.66 -7.17
CA MET A 49 -2.30 4.04 -8.33
C MET A 49 -1.58 2.84 -8.95
N GLY A 50 -1.08 1.91 -8.15
CA GLY A 50 -0.40 0.70 -8.59
C GLY A 50 -1.30 -0.15 -9.49
N HIS A 51 -2.55 -0.38 -9.09
CA HIS A 51 -3.54 -1.08 -9.92
C HIS A 51 -3.68 -0.44 -11.30
N PHE A 52 -3.85 0.89 -11.36
CA PHE A 52 -4.00 1.60 -12.62
C PHE A 52 -2.74 1.61 -13.49
N VAL A 53 -1.57 1.87 -12.90
CA VAL A 53 -0.30 2.04 -13.62
C VAL A 53 0.20 0.69 -14.14
N LEU A 54 0.14 -0.35 -13.31
CA LEU A 54 0.62 -1.69 -13.65
C LEU A 54 -0.43 -2.53 -14.40
N LYS A 55 -1.66 -2.03 -14.55
CA LYS A 55 -2.78 -2.74 -15.18
C LYS A 55 -2.98 -4.13 -14.57
N THR A 56 -3.04 -4.18 -13.24
CA THR A 56 -3.07 -5.43 -12.48
C THR A 56 -4.16 -5.40 -11.41
N LEU A 57 -4.79 -6.54 -11.16
CA LEU A 57 -5.66 -6.78 -10.00
C LEU A 57 -4.90 -7.47 -8.85
N ASP A 58 -3.62 -7.75 -9.06
CA ASP A 58 -2.76 -8.37 -8.05
C ASP A 58 -2.44 -7.34 -6.95
N GLU A 59 -3.07 -7.52 -5.78
CA GLU A 59 -2.88 -6.71 -4.57
C GLU A 59 -1.42 -6.62 -4.15
N CYS A 60 -0.65 -7.70 -4.30
CA CYS A 60 0.77 -7.72 -3.93
C CYS A 60 1.59 -6.81 -4.85
N LYS A 61 1.29 -6.80 -6.16
CA LYS A 61 1.95 -5.89 -7.10
C LYS A 61 1.58 -4.43 -6.86
N ALA A 62 0.32 -4.17 -6.50
CA ALA A 62 -0.13 -2.83 -6.13
C ALA A 62 0.53 -2.34 -4.84
N ASP A 63 0.68 -3.22 -3.84
CA ASP A 63 1.45 -2.95 -2.62
C ASP A 63 2.91 -2.64 -2.94
N ASP A 64 3.57 -3.45 -3.76
CA ASP A 64 4.97 -3.23 -4.16
C ASP A 64 5.17 -1.86 -4.82
N TYR A 65 4.24 -1.48 -5.69
CA TYR A 65 4.23 -0.15 -6.29
C TYR A 65 4.11 0.92 -5.20
N ALA A 66 3.15 0.80 -4.28
CA ALA A 66 2.94 1.75 -3.21
C ALA A 66 4.18 1.92 -2.32
N LEU A 67 4.76 0.79 -1.91
CA LEU A 67 5.97 0.72 -1.11
C LEU A 67 7.15 1.43 -1.82
N SER A 68 7.33 1.19 -3.11
CA SER A 68 8.40 1.84 -3.90
C SER A 68 8.24 3.37 -3.97
N GLN A 69 7.00 3.87 -4.09
CA GLN A 69 6.73 5.31 -4.17
C GLN A 69 6.98 6.02 -2.85
N MET A 70 6.70 5.35 -1.73
CA MET A 70 6.83 5.93 -0.39
C MET A 70 8.25 5.82 0.17
N ALA A 71 8.96 4.70 -0.08
CA ALA A 71 10.34 4.49 0.35
C ALA A 71 11.31 5.55 -0.17
N LEU A 72 11.02 6.13 -1.35
CA LEU A 72 11.84 7.15 -1.99
C LEU A 72 11.57 8.57 -1.49
N LYS A 73 10.52 8.80 -0.70
CA LYS A 73 10.01 10.16 -0.42
C LYS A 73 10.02 10.57 1.04
N THR A 74 10.00 9.63 1.99
CA THR A 74 9.95 9.99 3.40
C THR A 74 10.76 9.07 4.30
N LYS A 75 11.53 9.68 5.21
CA LYS A 75 12.28 9.02 6.31
C LYS A 75 11.38 8.35 7.36
N TYR A 76 10.05 8.45 7.22
CA TYR A 76 9.08 7.81 8.09
C TYR A 76 9.14 6.30 7.87
N SER A 77 9.74 5.68 8.87
CA SER A 77 10.34 4.35 8.88
C SER A 77 9.56 3.29 8.13
N LEU A 78 10.33 2.35 7.60
CA LEU A 78 9.93 1.02 7.16
C LEU A 78 8.75 0.40 7.93
N ARG A 79 8.70 0.67 9.24
CA ARG A 79 7.62 0.27 10.16
C ARG A 79 6.24 0.76 9.71
N ASN A 80 6.08 2.03 9.37
CA ASN A 80 4.79 2.61 8.97
C ASN A 80 4.24 1.98 7.68
N HIS A 81 5.13 1.48 6.82
CA HIS A 81 4.77 0.82 5.57
C HIS A 81 4.25 -0.59 5.84
N ILE A 82 4.96 -1.34 6.69
CA ILE A 82 4.52 -2.65 7.18
C ILE A 82 3.19 -2.50 7.93
N ASP A 83 3.08 -1.50 8.82
CA ASP A 83 1.87 -1.25 9.61
C ASP A 83 0.67 -0.93 8.70
N SER A 84 0.88 -0.21 7.58
CA SER A 84 -0.19 0.06 6.62
C SER A 84 -0.70 -1.20 5.94
N VAL A 85 0.20 -2.07 5.46
CA VAL A 85 -0.24 -3.36 4.88
C VAL A 85 -0.86 -4.25 5.95
N TYR A 86 -0.31 -4.28 7.16
CA TYR A 86 -0.84 -5.11 8.24
C TYR A 86 -2.23 -4.66 8.70
N LEU A 87 -2.50 -3.36 8.65
CA LEU A 87 -3.79 -2.77 8.95
C LEU A 87 -4.83 -3.10 7.89
N LEU A 88 -4.47 -3.01 6.60
CA LEU A 88 -5.38 -3.21 5.47
C LEU A 88 -5.59 -4.68 5.10
N ALA A 89 -4.52 -5.48 5.13
CA ALA A 89 -4.51 -6.90 4.78
C ALA A 89 -4.66 -7.80 6.03
N ARG A 90 -5.52 -7.41 7.00
CA ARG A 90 -5.56 -7.98 8.36
C ARG A 90 -5.60 -9.51 8.38
N ASP A 91 -6.37 -10.14 7.50
CA ASP A 91 -6.55 -11.59 7.48
C ASP A 91 -5.77 -12.29 6.34
N ASP A 92 -5.00 -11.53 5.54
CA ASP A 92 -4.20 -12.06 4.44
C ASP A 92 -2.73 -12.20 4.84
N VAL A 93 -2.40 -13.39 5.37
CA VAL A 93 -1.03 -13.75 5.80
C VAL A 93 -0.04 -13.70 4.63
N LYS A 94 -0.48 -14.07 3.42
CA LYS A 94 0.38 -14.09 2.24
C LYS A 94 0.77 -12.67 1.83
N ARG A 95 -0.21 -11.76 1.76
CA ARG A 95 0.03 -10.35 1.43
C ARG A 95 0.89 -9.65 2.48
N LYS A 96 0.67 -9.95 3.77
CA LYS A 96 1.53 -9.46 4.86
C LYS A 96 2.99 -9.94 4.72
N TYR A 97 3.19 -11.22 4.46
CA TYR A 97 4.52 -11.77 4.22
C TYR A 97 5.17 -11.13 2.99
N HIS A 98 4.44 -11.05 1.87
CA HIS A 98 4.92 -10.42 0.64
C HIS A 98 5.35 -8.97 0.87
N ALA A 99 4.53 -8.15 1.53
CA ALA A 99 4.88 -6.78 1.84
C ALA A 99 6.16 -6.68 2.68
N LEU A 100 6.31 -7.53 3.71
CA LEU A 100 7.55 -7.59 4.49
C LEU A 100 8.76 -7.92 3.61
N MET A 101 8.64 -8.88 2.69
CA MET A 101 9.70 -9.25 1.74
C MET A 101 10.08 -8.08 0.83
N SER A 102 9.10 -7.43 0.21
CA SER A 102 9.31 -6.33 -0.72
C SER A 102 9.97 -5.14 -0.05
N VAL A 103 9.51 -4.80 1.14
CA VAL A 103 10.08 -3.78 2.01
C VAL A 103 11.55 -4.07 2.33
N LEU A 104 11.87 -5.29 2.77
CA LEU A 104 13.25 -5.68 3.09
C LEU A 104 14.14 -5.65 1.84
N THR A 105 13.62 -6.05 0.69
CA THR A 105 14.35 -6.03 -0.59
C THR A 105 14.69 -4.61 -1.03
N VAL A 106 13.71 -3.70 -0.97
CA VAL A 106 13.93 -2.28 -1.31
C VAL A 106 14.99 -1.67 -0.39
N MET A 107 14.90 -1.90 0.92
CA MET A 107 15.87 -1.35 1.87
C MET A 107 17.27 -1.92 1.71
N ALA A 108 17.38 -3.22 1.45
CA ALA A 108 18.67 -3.83 1.18
C ALA A 108 19.32 -3.24 -0.09
N ASN A 109 18.54 -2.98 -1.14
CA ASN A 109 19.02 -2.30 -2.35
C ASN A 109 19.43 -0.85 -2.09
N LEU A 110 18.84 -0.19 -1.08
CA LEU A 110 19.27 1.13 -0.58
C LEU A 110 20.46 1.06 0.39
N GLY A 111 21.00 -0.14 0.67
CA GLY A 111 22.19 -0.34 1.52
C GLY A 111 21.90 -0.51 3.02
N ASP A 112 20.65 -0.74 3.42
CA ASP A 112 20.29 -0.97 4.82
C ASP A 112 20.85 -2.32 5.32
N LYS A 113 21.77 -2.25 6.29
CA LYS A 113 22.50 -3.42 6.82
C LYS A 113 21.60 -4.40 7.57
N GLU A 114 20.56 -3.92 8.24
CA GLU A 114 19.62 -4.78 8.97
C GLU A 114 18.74 -5.55 7.99
N ALA A 115 18.23 -4.87 6.96
CA ALA A 115 17.46 -5.50 5.89
C ALA A 115 18.28 -6.56 5.13
N ILE A 116 19.55 -6.27 4.81
CA ILE A 116 20.49 -7.23 4.18
C ILE A 116 20.67 -8.46 5.07
N LYS A 117 20.94 -8.27 6.37
CA LYS A 117 21.13 -9.39 7.31
C LYS A 117 19.87 -10.24 7.44
N LEU A 118 18.70 -9.61 7.56
CA LEU A 118 17.42 -10.33 7.61
C LEU A 118 17.16 -11.08 6.30
N LEU A 119 17.58 -10.58 5.13
CA LEU A 119 17.52 -11.28 3.83
C LEU A 119 18.40 -12.52 3.75
N GLN A 120 19.57 -12.50 4.37
CA GLN A 120 20.55 -13.60 4.29
C GLN A 120 20.26 -14.77 5.24
N ASN A 121 19.59 -14.53 6.36
CA ASN A 121 19.28 -15.56 7.37
C ASN A 121 17.96 -16.31 7.09
N ARG A 122 17.65 -16.56 5.81
CA ARG A 122 16.39 -17.17 5.34
C ARG A 122 16.60 -18.57 4.81
#